data_AF-A0A1X7SGH8-F1
#
_entry.id   AF-A0A1X7SGH8-F1
#
_cell.length_a   1.000
_cell.length_b   1.000
_cell.length_c   1.000
_cell.angle_alpha   90.00
_cell.angle_beta   90.00
_cell.angle_gamma   90.00
#
_symmetry.space_group_name_H-M   'P 1'
#
loop_
_entity.id
_entity.type
_entity.pdbx_description
1 polymer ?
#
loop_
_entity_poly.entity_id
_entity_poly.type
_entity_poly.pdbx_seq_one_letter_code
_entity_poly.pdbx_strand_id
1 'polypeptide(L)'
;MTPFLLEYKQDLEKHIHSETSGHFRRLLISLTAAARDPDSIVDKSRARQDAQALYKAGEGKWGTDESTFNQILCARSYAHLRLVFEEYSKICKYDIEQSISREMSGDLKTGMTTI
;
A
#
# COMPACT_ATOMS: atom_id res chain seq x y z
N MET A 1 -21.23 -14.87 0.71
CA MET A 1 -22.10 -13.67 0.71
C MET A 1 -21.60 -12.76 1.81
N THR A 2 -21.24 -11.51 1.51
CA THR A 2 -20.61 -10.59 2.49
C THR A 2 -21.66 -9.94 3.41
N PRO A 3 -21.33 -9.60 4.67
CA PRO A 3 -22.27 -8.94 5.59
C PRO A 3 -22.86 -7.63 5.02
N PHE A 4 -22.05 -6.84 4.33
CA PHE A 4 -22.49 -5.59 3.69
C PHE A 4 -23.61 -5.81 2.66
N LEU A 5 -23.51 -6.88 1.86
CA LEU A 5 -24.55 -7.21 0.88
C LEU A 5 -25.87 -7.64 1.54
N LEU A 6 -25.81 -8.29 2.71
CA LEU A 6 -27.02 -8.68 3.45
C LEU A 6 -27.77 -7.48 4.02
N GLU A 7 -27.02 -6.51 4.55
CA GLU A 7 -27.59 -5.34 5.24
C GLU A 7 -28.05 -4.25 4.26
N TYR A 8 -27.20 -3.92 3.28
CA TYR A 8 -27.43 -2.77 2.39
C TYR A 8 -27.92 -3.17 1.00
N LYS A 9 -27.97 -4.47 0.68
CA LYS A 9 -28.33 -4.99 -0.66
C LYS A 9 -27.48 -4.39 -1.80
N GLN A 10 -26.27 -3.95 -1.45
CA GLN A 10 -25.29 -3.40 -2.36
C GLN A 10 -24.00 -4.21 -2.29
N ASP A 11 -23.30 -4.28 -3.40
CA ASP A 11 -21.96 -4.86 -3.42
C ASP A 11 -20.95 -3.81 -2.92
N LEU A 12 -20.12 -4.21 -1.95
CA LEU A 12 -19.19 -3.29 -1.27
C LEU A 12 -18.17 -2.70 -2.25
N GLU A 13 -17.62 -3.51 -3.15
CA GLU A 13 -16.64 -3.05 -4.14
C GLU A 13 -17.29 -2.08 -5.13
N LYS A 14 -18.51 -2.37 -5.62
CA LYS A 14 -19.26 -1.43 -6.47
C LYS A 14 -19.55 -0.11 -5.76
N HIS A 15 -19.89 -0.15 -4.47
CA HIS A 15 -20.16 1.05 -3.69
C HIS A 15 -18.87 1.89 -3.50
N ILE A 16 -17.76 1.27 -3.11
CA ILE A 16 -16.45 1.96 -3.04
C ILE A 16 -16.09 2.57 -4.41
N HIS A 17 -16.35 1.84 -5.49
CA HIS A 17 -16.08 2.31 -6.84
C HIS A 17 -16.91 3.53 -7.23
N SER A 18 -18.16 3.68 -6.75
CA SER A 18 -18.98 4.86 -7.01
C SER A 18 -18.57 6.07 -6.17
N GLU A 19 -18.18 5.86 -4.91
CA GLU A 19 -17.94 6.93 -3.94
C GLU A 19 -16.51 7.47 -3.91
N THR A 20 -15.53 6.73 -4.43
CA THR A 20 -14.11 7.13 -4.40
C THR A 20 -13.53 7.19 -5.80
N SER A 21 -12.32 7.71 -6.02
CA SER A 21 -11.69 7.75 -7.35
C SER A 21 -10.17 7.60 -7.30
N GLY A 22 -9.55 7.48 -8.48
CA GLY A 22 -8.10 7.45 -8.64
C GLY A 22 -7.39 6.34 -7.85
N HIS A 23 -6.19 6.65 -7.36
CA HIS A 23 -5.39 5.70 -6.59
C HIS A 23 -5.98 5.40 -5.20
N PHE A 24 -6.74 6.33 -4.62
CA PHE A 24 -7.42 6.09 -3.36
C PHE A 24 -8.49 5.00 -3.49
N ARG A 25 -9.31 5.03 -4.55
CA ARG A 25 -10.22 3.91 -4.88
C ARG A 25 -9.45 2.59 -4.98
N ARG A 26 -8.34 2.60 -5.71
CA ARG A 26 -7.54 1.39 -5.94
C ARG A 26 -6.95 0.82 -4.65
N LEU A 27 -6.56 1.70 -3.72
CA LEU A 27 -6.11 1.32 -2.39
C LEU A 27 -7.23 0.60 -1.61
N LEU A 28 -8.41 1.22 -1.55
CA LEU A 28 -9.55 0.65 -0.83
C LEU A 28 -9.99 -0.70 -1.40
N ILE A 29 -10.07 -0.83 -2.72
CA ILE A 29 -10.42 -2.11 -3.37
C ILE A 29 -9.38 -3.19 -3.05
N SER A 30 -8.09 -2.84 -3.07
CA SER A 30 -7.02 -3.78 -2.73
C SER A 30 -7.12 -4.27 -1.29
N LEU A 31 -7.51 -3.39 -0.37
CA LEU A 31 -7.75 -3.74 1.04
C LEU A 31 -9.00 -4.61 1.22
N THR A 32 -10.10 -4.33 0.52
CA THR A 32 -11.32 -5.13 0.63
C THR A 32 -11.20 -6.54 0.06
N ALA A 33 -10.25 -6.76 -0.86
CA ALA A 33 -9.95 -8.10 -1.36
C ALA A 33 -9.35 -9.03 -0.30
N ALA A 34 -8.87 -8.48 0.83
CA ALA A 34 -8.30 -9.23 1.96
C ALA A 34 -7.21 -10.24 1.56
N ALA A 35 -6.45 -9.92 0.50
CA ALA A 35 -5.46 -10.81 -0.12
C ALA A 35 -4.04 -10.61 0.44
N ARG A 36 -3.90 -10.02 1.63
CA ARG A 36 -2.60 -9.83 2.28
C ARG A 36 -2.00 -11.18 2.64
N ASP A 37 -0.72 -11.35 2.35
CA ASP A 37 0.03 -12.55 2.73
C ASP A 37 -0.06 -12.77 4.25
N PRO A 38 -0.65 -13.90 4.70
CA PRO A 38 -0.82 -14.17 6.13
C PRO A 38 0.47 -14.69 6.77
N ASP A 39 1.47 -15.10 5.99
CA ASP A 39 2.68 -15.71 6.50
C ASP A 39 3.62 -14.69 7.16
N SER A 40 4.23 -15.11 8.27
CA SER A 40 5.22 -14.33 9.01
C SER A 40 6.66 -14.69 8.65
N ILE A 41 6.87 -15.67 7.76
CA ILE A 41 8.21 -15.99 7.26
C ILE A 41 8.74 -14.81 6.44
N VAL A 42 9.86 -14.25 6.90
CA VAL A 42 10.51 -13.09 6.27
C VAL A 42 11.77 -13.50 5.51
N ASP A 43 11.85 -13.06 4.25
CA ASP A 43 13.06 -13.16 3.43
C ASP A 43 13.69 -11.78 3.26
N LYS A 44 14.89 -11.61 3.83
CA LYS A 44 15.63 -10.35 3.79
C LYS A 44 16.04 -9.93 2.38
N SER A 45 16.33 -10.87 1.48
CA SER A 45 16.64 -10.56 0.08
C SER A 45 15.42 -9.96 -0.62
N ARG A 46 14.26 -10.59 -0.41
CA ARG A 46 12.99 -10.08 -0.94
C ARG A 46 12.62 -8.72 -0.34
N ALA A 47 12.84 -8.51 0.96
CA ALA A 47 12.59 -7.23 1.61
C ALA A 47 13.46 -6.10 1.02
N ARG A 48 14.73 -6.37 0.71
CA ARG A 48 15.61 -5.43 0.00
C ARG A 48 15.12 -5.09 -1.41
N GLN A 49 14.59 -6.08 -2.13
CA GLN A 49 14.04 -5.86 -3.47
C GLN A 49 12.80 -4.97 -3.42
N ASP A 50 11.88 -5.26 -2.50
CA ASP A 50 10.67 -4.43 -2.30
C ASP A 50 11.05 -3.01 -1.83
N ALA A 51 12.04 -2.85 -0.94
CA ALA A 51 12.55 -1.53 -0.53
C ALA A 51 13.12 -0.74 -1.71
N GLN A 52 13.93 -1.41 -2.55
CA GLN A 52 14.49 -0.80 -3.76
C GLN A 52 13.41 -0.42 -4.77
N ALA A 53 12.34 -1.22 -4.88
CA ALA A 53 11.20 -0.93 -5.73
C ALA A 53 10.44 0.30 -5.23
N LEU A 54 10.16 0.40 -3.92
CA LEU A 54 9.54 1.59 -3.32
C LEU A 54 10.40 2.85 -3.56
N TYR A 55 11.72 2.75 -3.42
CA TYR A 55 12.60 3.89 -3.65
C TYR A 55 12.52 4.36 -5.11
N LYS A 56 12.64 3.42 -6.06
CA LYS A 56 12.52 3.71 -7.50
C LYS A 56 11.13 4.20 -7.90
N ALA A 57 10.10 3.86 -7.13
CA ALA A 57 8.72 4.28 -7.37
C ALA A 57 8.41 5.67 -6.80
N GLY A 58 9.21 6.21 -5.87
CA GLY A 58 9.03 7.55 -5.31
C GLY A 58 10.30 8.36 -5.45
N GLU A 59 11.03 8.56 -4.34
CA GLU A 59 12.21 9.44 -4.21
C GLU A 59 13.33 9.22 -5.25
N GLY A 60 13.38 8.05 -5.89
CA GLY A 60 14.35 7.73 -6.95
C GLY A 60 13.96 8.22 -8.36
N LYS A 61 12.82 8.89 -8.53
CA LYS A 61 12.32 9.42 -9.82
C LYS A 61 11.59 10.74 -9.62
N TRP A 62 11.29 11.43 -10.71
CA TRP A 62 10.37 12.57 -10.68
C TRP A 62 8.93 12.08 -10.81
N GLY A 63 8.08 12.52 -9.87
CA GLY A 63 6.73 12.00 -9.69
C GLY A 63 6.70 10.60 -9.06
N THR A 64 5.52 10.08 -8.80
CA THR A 64 5.35 8.85 -8.02
C THR A 64 4.75 7.74 -8.88
N ASP A 65 5.04 6.48 -8.54
CA ASP A 65 4.30 5.30 -8.99
C ASP A 65 3.53 4.73 -7.80
N GLU A 66 2.33 5.27 -7.58
CA GLU A 66 1.44 4.92 -6.49
C GLU A 66 0.95 3.47 -6.59
N SER A 67 1.00 2.87 -7.80
CA SER A 67 0.60 1.47 -8.00
C SER A 67 1.61 0.51 -7.37
N THR A 68 2.90 0.79 -7.47
CA THR A 68 3.95 0.01 -6.80
C THR A 68 3.81 0.09 -5.28
N PHE A 69 3.56 1.29 -4.73
CA PHE A 69 3.27 1.45 -3.30
C PHE A 69 2.06 0.61 -2.90
N ASN A 70 0.94 0.73 -3.62
CA ASN A 70 -0.27 -0.03 -3.32
C ASN A 70 -0.03 -1.55 -3.36
N GLN A 71 0.66 -2.05 -4.40
CA GLN A 71 0.95 -3.48 -4.54
C GLN A 71 1.76 -4.04 -3.38
N ILE A 72 2.80 -3.32 -2.94
CA ILE A 72 3.68 -3.80 -1.86
C ILE A 72 2.97 -3.65 -0.51
N LEU A 73 2.41 -2.47 -0.24
CA LEU A 73 1.82 -2.13 1.05
C LEU A 73 0.53 -2.90 1.35
N CYS A 74 -0.26 -3.26 0.34
CA CYS A 74 -1.48 -4.06 0.55
C CYS A 74 -1.24 -5.58 0.56
N ALA A 75 -0.27 -6.08 -0.21
CA ALA A 75 -0.13 -7.53 -0.42
C ALA A 75 0.87 -8.20 0.54
N ARG A 76 1.90 -7.51 1.01
CA ARG A 76 2.94 -8.12 1.85
C ARG A 76 2.48 -8.29 3.29
N SER A 77 2.98 -9.31 3.98
CA SER A 77 2.68 -9.50 5.40
C SER A 77 3.29 -8.37 6.25
N TYR A 78 2.71 -8.13 7.42
CA TYR A 78 3.21 -7.10 8.33
C TYR A 78 4.64 -7.35 8.79
N ALA A 79 5.02 -8.63 9.00
CA ALA A 79 6.37 -9.00 9.36
C ALA A 79 7.36 -8.64 8.24
N HIS A 80 6.99 -8.91 6.98
CA HIS A 80 7.80 -8.55 5.82
C HIS A 80 7.91 -7.02 5.64
N LEU A 81 6.81 -6.28 5.78
CA LEU A 81 6.79 -4.83 5.63
C LEU A 81 7.71 -4.12 6.63
N ARG A 82 7.77 -4.57 7.89
CA ARG A 82 8.72 -4.02 8.87
C ARG A 82 10.16 -4.12 8.38
N LEU A 83 10.55 -5.27 7.85
CA LEU A 83 11.89 -5.47 7.30
C LEU A 83 12.12 -4.65 6.02
N VAL A 84 11.09 -4.49 5.17
CA VAL A 84 11.15 -3.61 4.00
C VAL A 84 11.44 -2.17 4.44
N PHE A 85 10.76 -1.66 5.47
CA PHE A 85 10.95 -0.29 5.95
C PHE A 85 12.34 -0.09 6.56
N GLU A 86 12.85 -1.07 7.30
CA GLU A 86 14.23 -1.07 7.79
C GLU A 86 15.26 -1.02 6.66
N GLU A 87 15.07 -1.80 5.59
CA GLU A 87 15.97 -1.79 4.44
C GLU A 87 15.78 -0.51 3.58
N TYR A 88 14.57 0.06 3.52
CA TYR A 88 14.28 1.32 2.84
C TYR A 88 15.04 2.49 3.46
N SER A 89 15.03 2.60 4.80
CA SER A 89 15.77 3.64 5.52
C SER A 89 17.29 3.58 5.35
N LYS A 90 17.84 2.47 4.81
CA LYS A 90 19.28 2.35 4.50
C LYS A 90 19.63 2.94 3.14
N ILE A 91 18.65 3.04 2.22
CA ILE A 91 18.86 3.49 0.84
C ILE A 91 18.21 4.84 0.56
N CYS A 92 17.26 5.28 1.39
CA CYS A 92 16.59 6.57 1.29
C CYS A 92 17.01 7.48 2.45
N LYS A 93 17.04 8.79 2.20
CA LYS A 93 17.27 9.80 3.24
C LYS A 93 16.08 9.94 4.20
N TYR A 94 14.89 9.61 3.73
CA TYR A 94 13.64 9.70 4.46
C TYR A 94 13.17 8.29 4.83
N ASP A 95 12.45 8.18 5.95
CA ASP A 95 11.69 6.95 6.21
C ASP A 95 10.49 6.83 5.25
N ILE A 96 9.85 5.67 5.25
CA ILE A 96 8.78 5.39 4.29
C ILE A 96 7.57 6.31 4.46
N GLU A 97 7.19 6.68 5.70
CA GLU A 97 6.05 7.55 5.98
C GLU A 97 6.32 8.99 5.53
N GLN A 98 7.55 9.46 5.75
CA GLN A 98 8.03 10.74 5.26
C GLN A 98 8.01 10.78 3.73
N SER A 99 8.53 9.74 3.06
CA SER A 99 8.50 9.67 1.59
C SER A 99 7.07 9.64 1.05
N ILE A 100 6.17 8.85 1.63
CA ILE A 100 4.74 8.87 1.26
C ILE A 100 4.15 10.27 1.45
N SER A 101 4.47 10.95 2.55
CA SER A 101 3.96 12.28 2.84
C SER A 101 4.47 13.39 1.92
N ARG A 102 5.65 13.19 1.30
CA ARG A 102 6.26 14.10 0.34
C ARG A 102 5.79 13.87 -1.08
N GLU A 103 5.55 12.61 -1.44
CA GLU A 103 5.19 12.17 -2.78
C GLU A 103 3.68 12.17 -3.03
N MET A 104 2.87 11.97 -1.99
CA MET A 104 1.41 11.81 -2.09
C MET A 104 0.65 12.87 -1.29
N SER A 105 -0.63 13.05 -1.62
CA SER A 105 -1.50 14.02 -0.94
C SER A 105 -2.92 13.47 -0.70
N GLY A 106 -3.72 14.24 0.04
CA GLY A 106 -5.14 13.95 0.29
C GLY A 106 -5.40 12.60 0.95
N ASP A 107 -6.50 11.98 0.54
CA ASP A 107 -6.98 10.70 1.10
C ASP A 107 -6.02 9.54 0.79
N LEU A 108 -5.34 9.58 -0.36
CA LEU A 108 -4.36 8.57 -0.73
C LEU A 108 -3.19 8.55 0.25
N LYS A 109 -2.60 9.71 0.53
CA LYS A 109 -1.53 9.84 1.52
C LYS A 109 -2.00 9.29 2.87
N THR A 110 -3.16 9.74 3.33
CA THR A 110 -3.73 9.34 4.63
C THR A 110 -3.92 7.82 4.71
N GLY A 111 -4.49 7.22 3.67
CA GLY A 111 -4.67 5.77 3.60
C GLY A 111 -3.34 5.01 3.59
N MET A 112 -2.35 5.48 2.82
CA MET A 112 -1.04 4.83 2.70
C MET A 112 -0.21 4.91 3.99
N THR A 113 -0.33 5.99 4.77
CA THR A 113 0.34 6.11 6.07
C THR A 113 -0.38 5.37 7.21
N THR A 114 -1.61 4.89 6.97
CA THR A 114 -2.42 4.19 8.00
C THR A 114 -2.32 2.66 7.91
N ILE A 115 -1.93 2.12 6.74
CA ILE A 115 -1.88 0.68 6.44
C ILE A 115 -0.91 -0.08 7.36
#